data_AF-A0A8S0WPX2-F1
#
_entry.id   AF-A0A8S0WPX2-F1
#
_cell.length_a   1.000
_cell.length_b   1.000
_cell.length_c   1.000
_cell.angle_alpha   90.00
_cell.angle_beta   90.00
_cell.angle_gamma   90.00
#
_symmetry.space_group_name_H-M   'P 1'
#
loop_
_entity.id
_entity.type
_entity.pdbx_description
1 polymer ?
#
loop_
_entity_poly.entity_id
_entity_poly.type
_entity_poly.pdbx_seq_one_letter_code
_entity_poly.pdbx_strand_id
1 'polypeptide(L)'
;MFIDIEAGITDDKEEYVRGETEDEDEHEREEDIYDNVQSYIAVTQHSRLMQSIGDAGEDAWEELLGRARERGRSSSVTERLRSNEEVRLEGNDRIFEIGCLVGHEESTVFKVLSLATHPTLPQILARSITAQSTIPGRIYAEVDSMDQAHVLALQISELDPSNIRPVSMDEQTKMLTWASPYRPEDQKWVQVHDKRAKWKKYKGDTGLLVKRKEGFLVGLIPRIGKESCPPQALAPHDDMVKTFGVCKVKALEVQKRYIFKKCTYTQEGILLVPIDEIDLIITSEILPCYHEFLLFCDTLLLEEATRLKTLSQVLQKRLQLQDQVKVIRGEFAGVLGEVVEVGNEEVLLRLPSQNIVAPFSILEVCPHFKVGDHVAVTHGEHKGFKGWVMFVYADTLVVHIAPEKEASSTSSAISISNEF
;
A
#
# COMPACT_ATOMS: atom_id res chain seq x y z
N MET A 1 -3.64 32.36 -4.88
CA MET A 1 -4.41 31.37 -5.65
C MET A 1 -3.66 31.23 -6.96
N PHE A 2 -2.67 30.34 -6.98
CA PHE A 2 -1.74 30.14 -8.08
C PHE A 2 -1.68 28.63 -8.36
N ILE A 3 -1.46 28.29 -9.63
CA ILE A 3 -1.87 27.03 -10.27
C ILE A 3 -0.61 26.20 -10.53
N ASP A 4 -0.40 25.14 -9.74
CA ASP A 4 0.74 24.22 -9.86
C ASP A 4 0.68 23.39 -11.15
N ILE A 5 1.64 23.61 -12.06
CA ILE A 5 1.79 22.80 -13.28
C ILE A 5 3.29 22.65 -13.52
N GLU A 6 3.79 21.44 -13.77
CA GLU A 6 5.17 21.22 -14.19
C GLU A 6 5.27 20.12 -15.28
N ALA A 7 6.20 20.30 -16.21
CA ALA A 7 6.40 19.46 -17.39
C ALA A 7 7.65 18.54 -17.24
N GLY A 8 7.63 17.38 -17.89
CA GLY A 8 8.71 16.39 -18.03
C GLY A 8 8.61 15.64 -19.37
N ILE A 9 9.67 14.99 -19.82
CA ILE A 9 9.75 14.42 -21.18
C ILE A 9 9.39 12.93 -21.14
N THR A 10 8.42 12.47 -21.94
CA THR A 10 8.11 11.04 -22.08
C THR A 10 7.81 10.60 -23.52
N ASP A 11 8.39 9.44 -23.87
CA ASP A 11 8.14 8.64 -25.06
C ASP A 11 6.89 7.75 -24.90
N ASP A 12 6.15 7.62 -25.99
CA ASP A 12 4.75 7.21 -26.10
C ASP A 12 4.44 5.76 -25.72
N LYS A 13 3.22 5.51 -25.19
CA LYS A 13 2.37 4.35 -25.51
C LYS A 13 0.91 4.46 -25.00
N GLU A 14 0.05 4.56 -26.01
CA GLU A 14 -1.40 4.45 -26.20
C GLU A 14 -2.37 4.00 -25.07
N GLU A 15 -3.54 4.65 -25.17
CA GLU A 15 -4.72 4.71 -24.32
C GLU A 15 -5.83 3.73 -24.77
N TYR A 16 -6.71 3.31 -23.85
CA TYR A 16 -8.04 2.78 -24.20
C TYR A 16 -9.13 3.28 -23.23
N VAL A 17 -10.15 3.93 -23.80
CA VAL A 17 -11.35 4.48 -23.18
C VAL A 17 -12.54 3.51 -23.29
N ARG A 18 -13.32 3.34 -22.22
CA ARG A 18 -14.79 3.09 -22.18
C ARG A 18 -15.21 2.75 -20.75
N GLY A 19 -16.39 3.07 -20.24
CA GLY A 19 -17.63 3.63 -20.76
C GLY A 19 -18.63 3.60 -19.60
N GLU A 20 -19.53 4.57 -19.55
CA GLU A 20 -20.50 4.78 -18.47
C GLU A 20 -21.60 3.71 -18.46
N THR A 21 -22.06 3.33 -17.26
CA THR A 21 -23.43 2.89 -17.03
C THR A 21 -23.91 3.33 -15.65
N GLU A 22 -25.12 3.89 -15.66
CA GLU A 22 -26.01 4.23 -14.56
C GLU A 22 -26.40 2.96 -13.78
N ASP A 23 -26.70 3.08 -12.48
CA ASP A 23 -27.97 2.62 -11.89
C ASP A 23 -27.94 2.44 -10.35
N GLU A 24 -29.03 2.96 -9.79
CA GLU A 24 -29.88 2.42 -8.71
C GLU A 24 -29.42 2.39 -7.24
N ASP A 25 -30.24 3.09 -6.44
CA ASP A 25 -30.29 3.11 -4.98
C ASP A 25 -30.66 1.73 -4.40
N GLU A 26 -29.90 1.25 -3.41
CA GLU A 26 -30.33 0.13 -2.59
C GLU A 26 -30.02 0.34 -1.09
N HIS A 27 -31.02 0.03 -0.26
CA HIS A 27 -31.10 0.26 1.17
C HIS A 27 -30.10 -0.60 1.98
N GLU A 28 -29.19 0.04 2.72
CA GLU A 28 -28.37 -0.64 3.74
C GLU A 28 -29.10 -0.69 5.08
N ARG A 29 -29.40 -1.91 5.55
CA ARG A 29 -29.71 -2.21 6.95
C ARG A 29 -28.42 -2.27 7.75
N GLU A 30 -28.46 -1.64 8.92
CA GLU A 30 -27.42 -1.57 9.93
C GLU A 30 -27.20 -2.93 10.61
N GLU A 31 -25.94 -3.33 10.78
CA GLU A 31 -25.53 -4.16 11.92
C GLU A 31 -24.20 -3.63 12.48
N ASP A 32 -24.21 -3.38 13.78
CA ASP A 32 -23.11 -2.87 14.61
C ASP A 32 -22.10 -3.99 14.92
N ILE A 33 -20.79 -3.75 14.74
CA ILE A 33 -19.74 -4.61 15.32
C ILE A 33 -18.59 -3.74 15.86
N TYR A 34 -18.51 -3.65 17.19
CA TYR A 34 -17.28 -3.40 17.94
C TYR A 34 -16.62 -4.76 18.20
N ASP A 35 -15.38 -4.97 17.73
CA ASP A 35 -14.25 -5.50 18.53
C ASP A 35 -13.01 -5.91 17.70
N ASN A 36 -11.88 -5.33 18.11
CA ASN A 36 -10.51 -5.85 18.17
C ASN A 36 -9.61 -6.05 16.90
N VAL A 37 -8.47 -5.34 16.97
CA VAL A 37 -7.44 -4.95 15.96
C VAL A 37 -6.48 -6.09 15.53
N GLN A 38 -6.91 -7.35 15.51
CA GLN A 38 -6.02 -8.47 15.11
C GLN A 38 -6.50 -9.29 13.92
N SER A 39 -7.65 -8.93 13.34
CA SER A 39 -8.40 -9.88 12.52
C SER A 39 -8.25 -9.72 11.00
N TYR A 40 -7.77 -8.63 10.41
CA TYR A 40 -8.15 -8.37 9.00
C TYR A 40 -7.52 -9.23 7.89
N ILE A 41 -6.26 -9.68 7.99
CA ILE A 41 -5.72 -10.70 7.05
C ILE A 41 -6.33 -12.07 7.34
N ALA A 42 -6.55 -12.36 8.63
CA ALA A 42 -7.29 -13.53 9.05
C ALA A 42 -8.76 -13.49 8.57
N VAL A 43 -9.44 -12.34 8.47
CA VAL A 43 -10.89 -12.23 8.19
C VAL A 43 -11.23 -12.64 6.77
N THR A 44 -10.40 -12.36 5.76
CA THR A 44 -10.72 -12.80 4.39
C THR A 44 -10.55 -14.31 4.22
N GLN A 45 -9.58 -14.90 4.92
CA GLN A 45 -9.31 -16.33 4.91
C GLN A 45 -10.23 -17.08 5.89
N HIS A 46 -10.58 -16.47 7.02
CA HIS A 46 -11.52 -16.93 8.04
C HIS A 46 -12.97 -16.83 7.56
N SER A 47 -13.32 -15.82 6.77
CA SER A 47 -14.64 -15.74 6.10
C SER A 47 -14.79 -16.86 5.06
N ARG A 48 -13.73 -17.18 4.30
CA ARG A 48 -13.70 -18.38 3.42
C ARG A 48 -13.71 -19.69 4.21
N LEU A 49 -13.04 -19.71 5.37
CA LEU A 49 -13.04 -20.85 6.29
C LEU A 49 -14.44 -21.11 6.86
N MET A 50 -15.12 -20.05 7.32
CA MET A 50 -16.51 -20.04 7.79
C MET A 50 -17.48 -20.51 6.70
N GLN A 51 -17.30 -20.04 5.45
CA GLN A 51 -18.07 -20.53 4.30
C GLN A 51 -17.80 -22.01 3.97
N SER A 52 -16.56 -22.49 4.17
CA SER A 52 -16.18 -23.88 3.88
C SER A 52 -16.57 -24.89 4.97
N ILE A 53 -16.77 -24.43 6.20
CA ILE A 53 -17.11 -25.26 7.37
C ILE A 53 -18.63 -25.40 7.54
N GLY A 54 -19.42 -24.46 7.01
CA GLY A 54 -20.88 -24.55 6.93
C GLY A 54 -21.58 -24.46 8.29
N ASP A 55 -22.39 -23.43 8.52
CA ASP A 55 -23.38 -23.29 9.62
C ASP A 55 -22.95 -23.67 11.06
N ALA A 56 -21.66 -23.81 11.32
CA ALA A 56 -21.13 -24.04 12.66
C ALA A 56 -20.95 -22.68 13.35
N GLY A 57 -21.91 -22.32 14.21
CA GLY A 57 -21.89 -21.08 14.99
C GLY A 57 -20.61 -20.90 15.82
N GLU A 58 -20.36 -19.69 16.29
CA GLU A 58 -19.18 -19.31 17.10
C GLU A 58 -18.92 -20.26 18.29
N ASP A 59 -19.97 -20.82 18.88
CA ASP A 59 -19.89 -21.81 19.97
C ASP A 59 -19.13 -23.09 19.57
N ALA A 60 -19.29 -23.56 18.33
CA ALA A 60 -18.61 -24.75 17.82
C ALA A 60 -17.10 -24.52 17.66
N TRP A 61 -16.70 -23.27 17.40
CA TRP A 61 -15.30 -22.86 17.32
C TRP A 61 -14.63 -22.79 18.67
N GLU A 62 -15.30 -22.20 19.66
CA GLU A 62 -14.79 -22.20 21.02
C GLU A 62 -14.65 -23.62 21.57
N GLU A 63 -15.59 -24.52 21.25
CA GLU A 63 -15.50 -25.93 21.63
C GLU A 63 -14.34 -26.66 20.92
N LEU A 64 -14.08 -26.36 19.65
CA LEU A 64 -12.94 -26.91 18.90
C LEU A 64 -11.61 -26.45 19.51
N LEU A 65 -11.46 -25.15 19.76
CA LEU A 65 -10.26 -24.56 20.36
C LEU A 65 -10.06 -25.01 21.81
N GLY A 66 -11.14 -25.13 22.58
CA GLY A 66 -11.13 -25.68 23.94
C GLY A 66 -10.56 -27.09 23.97
N ARG A 67 -11.06 -27.97 23.10
CA ARG A 67 -10.54 -29.34 22.95
C ARG A 67 -9.07 -29.35 22.51
N ALA A 68 -8.70 -28.55 21.52
CA ALA A 68 -7.31 -28.44 21.08
C ALA A 68 -6.37 -28.04 22.23
N ARG A 69 -6.78 -27.07 23.07
CA ARG A 69 -6.04 -26.64 24.26
C ARG A 69 -5.93 -27.75 25.32
N GLU A 70 -6.99 -28.50 25.58
CA GLU A 70 -6.97 -29.61 26.54
C GLU A 70 -5.99 -30.71 26.14
N ARG A 71 -5.92 -31.04 24.84
CA ARG A 71 -4.90 -31.97 24.31
C ARG A 71 -3.49 -31.41 24.40
N GLY A 72 -3.30 -30.13 24.10
CA GLY A 72 -2.00 -29.47 24.22
C GLY A 72 -1.43 -29.49 25.64
N ARG A 73 -2.29 -29.47 26.67
CA ARG A 73 -1.88 -29.55 28.08
C ARG A 73 -1.37 -30.92 28.52
N SER A 74 -1.70 -31.99 27.79
CA SER A 74 -1.26 -33.35 28.10
C SER A 74 0.13 -33.67 27.51
N SER A 75 0.67 -32.79 26.66
CA SER A 75 2.00 -32.97 26.07
C SER A 75 3.09 -32.37 26.96
N SER A 76 4.13 -33.15 27.24
CA SER A 76 5.31 -32.79 28.08
C SER A 76 6.11 -31.56 27.60
N VAL A 77 5.73 -31.01 26.44
CA VAL A 77 6.31 -29.82 25.81
C VAL A 77 6.08 -28.55 26.63
N THR A 78 4.98 -28.46 27.39
CA THR A 78 4.66 -27.25 28.19
C THR A 78 5.63 -27.01 29.35
N GLU A 79 6.35 -28.03 29.84
CA GLU A 79 7.42 -27.84 30.84
C GLU A 79 8.73 -27.33 30.22
N ARG A 80 9.02 -27.62 28.94
CA ARG A 80 10.27 -27.21 28.26
C ARG A 80 10.27 -25.75 27.79
N LEU A 81 9.11 -25.12 27.59
CA LEU A 81 9.01 -23.74 27.12
C LEU A 81 9.26 -22.67 28.21
N ARG A 82 9.45 -23.08 29.47
CA ARG A 82 9.77 -22.16 30.58
C ARG A 82 11.27 -21.90 30.75
N SER A 83 12.12 -22.75 30.20
CA SER A 83 13.55 -22.50 30.10
C SER A 83 13.84 -21.78 28.78
N ASN A 84 14.63 -20.71 28.85
CA ASN A 84 15.10 -19.93 27.70
C ASN A 84 16.12 -20.70 26.83
N GLU A 85 15.98 -22.02 26.75
CA GLU A 85 16.86 -22.88 25.95
C GLU A 85 16.29 -22.93 24.53
N GLU A 86 17.12 -22.55 23.56
CA GLU A 86 16.84 -22.75 22.14
C GLU A 86 16.35 -24.19 21.93
N VAL A 87 15.12 -24.35 21.45
CA VAL A 87 14.55 -25.67 21.12
C VAL A 87 15.42 -26.28 20.03
N ARG A 88 16.32 -27.18 20.43
CA ARG A 88 17.09 -27.99 19.49
C ARG A 88 16.12 -28.97 18.84
N LEU A 89 15.92 -28.86 17.53
CA LEU A 89 15.21 -29.85 16.74
C LEU A 89 15.89 -31.21 16.97
N GLU A 90 15.17 -32.15 17.58
CA GLU A 90 15.68 -33.51 17.77
C GLU A 90 15.69 -34.22 16.41
N GLY A 91 16.65 -35.12 16.15
CA GLY A 91 16.81 -35.81 14.86
C GLY A 91 15.63 -36.72 14.42
N ASN A 92 14.54 -36.70 15.16
CA ASN A 92 13.31 -37.45 14.91
C ASN A 92 12.17 -36.57 14.36
N ASP A 93 12.31 -35.25 14.34
CA ASP A 93 11.26 -34.35 13.85
C ASP A 93 11.37 -34.24 12.33
N ARG A 94 10.50 -34.97 11.62
CA ARG A 94 10.46 -35.02 10.17
C ARG A 94 9.30 -34.19 9.64
N ILE A 95 9.65 -33.08 9.00
CA ILE A 95 8.69 -32.24 8.29
C ILE A 95 8.66 -32.68 6.83
N PHE A 96 7.46 -32.90 6.31
CA PHE A 96 7.20 -33.18 4.91
C PHE A 96 6.44 -32.02 4.29
N GLU A 97 6.87 -31.61 3.11
CA GLU A 97 6.12 -30.70 2.27
C GLU A 97 5.18 -31.51 1.38
N ILE A 98 3.93 -31.08 1.33
CA ILE A 98 2.88 -31.69 0.53
C ILE A 98 2.30 -30.60 -0.39
N GLY A 99 2.18 -30.91 -1.67
CA GLY A 99 1.51 -30.04 -2.64
C GLY A 99 0.05 -29.83 -2.26
N CYS A 100 -0.42 -28.58 -2.30
CA CYS A 100 -1.78 -28.20 -1.98
C CYS A 100 -2.37 -27.35 -3.11
N LEU A 101 -3.68 -27.41 -3.30
CA LEU A 101 -4.39 -26.51 -4.20
C LEU A 101 -4.22 -25.05 -3.73
N VAL A 102 -3.79 -24.18 -4.65
CA VAL A 102 -3.50 -22.77 -4.35
C VAL A 102 -4.74 -22.06 -3.80
N GLY A 103 -4.61 -21.42 -2.64
CA GLY A 103 -5.68 -20.72 -1.93
C GLY A 103 -6.51 -21.59 -0.98
N HIS A 104 -6.21 -22.88 -0.87
CA HIS A 104 -6.86 -23.83 0.04
C HIS A 104 -5.95 -24.29 1.19
N GLU A 105 -4.74 -23.72 1.32
CA GLU A 105 -3.71 -24.17 2.25
C GLU A 105 -4.18 -24.04 3.71
N GLU A 106 -4.75 -22.89 4.06
CA GLU A 106 -5.26 -22.64 5.42
C GLU A 106 -6.51 -23.45 5.73
N SER A 107 -7.47 -23.52 4.80
CA SER A 107 -8.65 -24.38 4.95
C SER A 107 -8.24 -25.84 5.19
N THR A 108 -7.20 -26.30 4.50
CA THR A 108 -6.63 -27.64 4.67
C THR A 108 -6.00 -27.84 6.05
N VAL A 109 -5.20 -26.87 6.54
CA VAL A 109 -4.65 -26.88 7.91
C VAL A 109 -5.78 -27.04 8.95
N PHE A 110 -6.87 -26.29 8.79
CA PHE A 110 -8.02 -26.38 9.69
C PHE A 110 -8.79 -27.69 9.56
N LYS A 111 -8.94 -28.24 8.36
CA LYS A 111 -9.54 -29.58 8.16
C LYS A 111 -8.74 -30.67 8.86
N VAL A 112 -7.41 -30.61 8.80
CA VAL A 112 -6.54 -31.55 9.55
C VAL A 112 -6.75 -31.37 11.04
N LEU A 113 -6.81 -30.12 11.53
CA LEU A 113 -7.07 -29.84 12.94
C LEU A 113 -8.45 -30.36 13.39
N SER A 114 -9.50 -30.20 12.57
CA SER A 114 -10.85 -30.66 12.90
C SER A 114 -10.95 -32.19 12.92
N LEU A 115 -10.31 -32.89 11.97
CA LEU A 115 -10.21 -34.35 11.97
C LEU A 115 -9.42 -34.87 13.18
N ALA A 116 -8.34 -34.19 13.53
CA ALA A 116 -7.59 -34.51 14.73
C ALA A 116 -8.44 -34.27 15.99
N THR A 117 -9.33 -33.27 16.01
CA THR A 117 -10.16 -32.84 17.16
C THR A 117 -11.54 -33.47 17.26
N HIS A 118 -11.91 -34.35 16.34
CA HIS A 118 -13.23 -34.98 16.31
C HIS A 118 -13.58 -35.73 17.61
N PRO A 119 -14.80 -35.55 18.17
CA PRO A 119 -15.14 -36.03 19.52
C PRO A 119 -15.33 -37.54 19.61
N THR A 120 -15.72 -38.21 18.52
CA THR A 120 -16.02 -39.65 18.53
C THR A 120 -14.87 -40.53 18.01
N LEU A 121 -14.04 -40.01 17.10
CA LEU A 121 -12.97 -40.75 16.42
C LEU A 121 -11.85 -39.77 16.04
N PRO A 122 -10.96 -39.39 16.97
CA PRO A 122 -9.85 -38.51 16.66
C PRO A 122 -8.86 -39.22 15.72
N GLN A 123 -8.58 -38.63 14.57
CA GLN A 123 -7.58 -39.14 13.62
C GLN A 123 -6.34 -38.24 13.69
N ILE A 124 -5.30 -38.70 14.39
CA ILE A 124 -4.02 -37.99 14.45
C ILE A 124 -3.23 -38.33 13.19
N LEU A 125 -3.39 -37.51 12.16
CA LEU A 125 -2.72 -37.68 10.87
C LEU A 125 -1.34 -37.03 10.84
N ALA A 126 -1.17 -35.96 11.63
CA ALA A 126 0.10 -35.24 11.80
C ALA A 126 0.21 -34.71 13.23
N ARG A 127 1.45 -34.53 13.70
CA ARG A 127 1.76 -33.91 14.99
C ARG A 127 1.52 -32.41 14.96
N SER A 128 1.98 -31.77 13.89
CA SER A 128 1.74 -30.37 13.57
C SER A 128 1.56 -30.21 12.07
N ILE A 129 0.85 -29.17 11.66
CA ILE A 129 0.67 -28.81 10.27
C ILE A 129 0.66 -27.28 10.16
N THR A 130 1.34 -26.76 9.15
CA THR A 130 1.47 -25.32 8.92
C THR A 130 1.31 -25.01 7.44
N ALA A 131 0.78 -23.83 7.15
CA ALA A 131 0.74 -23.24 5.82
C ALA A 131 1.37 -21.85 5.91
N GLN A 132 2.12 -21.45 4.88
CA GLN A 132 2.68 -20.11 4.78
C GLN A 132 2.00 -19.34 3.65
N SER A 133 1.47 -18.16 3.96
CA SER A 133 0.85 -17.29 2.97
C SER A 133 1.86 -16.76 1.93
N THR A 134 3.16 -16.77 2.24
CA THR A 134 4.25 -16.36 1.34
C THR A 134 4.63 -17.42 0.31
N ILE A 135 4.28 -18.69 0.53
CA ILE A 135 4.63 -19.81 -0.35
C ILE A 135 3.34 -20.57 -0.70
N PRO A 136 2.57 -20.07 -1.68
CA PRO A 136 1.29 -20.68 -2.05
C PRO A 136 1.47 -22.07 -2.69
N GLY A 137 0.43 -22.89 -2.58
CA GLY A 137 0.33 -24.22 -3.14
C GLY A 137 1.05 -25.31 -2.36
N ARG A 138 1.46 -25.03 -1.11
CA ARG A 138 2.25 -25.96 -0.28
C ARG A 138 1.80 -25.90 1.17
N ILE A 139 1.80 -27.05 1.82
CA ILE A 139 1.66 -27.19 3.27
C ILE A 139 2.83 -27.99 3.83
N TYR A 140 3.09 -27.82 5.12
CA TYR A 140 4.14 -28.54 5.83
C TYR A 140 3.55 -29.31 6.99
N ALA A 141 3.74 -30.63 6.97
CA ALA A 141 3.21 -31.55 7.97
C ALA A 141 4.34 -32.25 8.71
N GLU A 142 4.27 -32.26 10.04
CA GLU A 142 5.17 -33.02 10.89
C GLU A 142 4.58 -34.42 11.11
N VAL A 143 5.23 -35.43 10.54
CA VAL A 143 4.78 -36.83 10.56
C VAL A 143 5.97 -37.77 10.74
N ASP A 144 5.75 -38.95 11.32
CA ASP A 144 6.85 -39.87 11.66
C ASP A 144 7.42 -40.58 10.40
N SER A 145 6.61 -40.73 9.34
CA SER A 145 7.00 -41.42 8.10
C SER A 145 6.39 -40.83 6.82
N MET A 146 7.02 -41.14 5.68
CA MET A 146 6.51 -40.76 4.36
C MET A 146 5.17 -41.43 4.04
N ASP A 147 4.95 -42.67 4.53
CA ASP A 147 3.67 -43.37 4.38
C ASP A 147 2.55 -42.62 5.10
N GLN A 148 2.84 -42.05 6.28
CA GLN A 148 1.89 -41.23 7.02
C GLN A 148 1.56 -39.93 6.28
N ALA A 149 2.54 -39.30 5.62
CA ALA A 149 2.31 -38.15 4.74
C ALA A 149 1.40 -38.52 3.55
N HIS A 150 1.61 -39.69 2.94
CA HIS A 150 0.73 -40.18 1.86
C HIS A 150 -0.70 -40.46 2.35
N VAL A 151 -0.87 -41.06 3.54
CA VAL A 151 -2.20 -41.26 4.14
C VAL A 151 -2.90 -39.93 4.39
N LEU A 152 -2.19 -38.93 4.91
CA LEU A 152 -2.70 -37.57 5.11
C LEU A 152 -3.17 -36.96 3.78
N ALA A 153 -2.34 -37.04 2.73
CA ALA A 153 -2.67 -36.50 1.41
C ALA A 153 -3.85 -37.22 0.74
N LEU A 154 -4.04 -38.52 0.99
CA LEU A 154 -5.18 -39.28 0.44
C LEU A 154 -6.50 -38.96 1.13
N GLN A 155 -6.47 -38.54 2.40
CA GLN A 155 -7.68 -38.23 3.16
C GLN A 155 -8.23 -36.82 2.88
N ILE A 156 -7.45 -35.95 2.25
CA ILE A 156 -7.83 -34.56 1.97
C ILE A 156 -7.74 -34.32 0.47
N SER A 157 -8.87 -34.00 -0.15
CA SER A 157 -8.99 -33.79 -1.60
C SER A 157 -8.09 -32.68 -2.15
N GLU A 158 -7.75 -31.69 -1.32
CA GLU A 158 -6.96 -30.52 -1.69
C GLU A 158 -5.45 -30.76 -1.63
N LEU A 159 -5.01 -31.93 -1.19
CA LEU A 159 -3.61 -32.33 -1.16
C LEU A 159 -3.28 -33.25 -2.32
N ASP A 160 -2.07 -33.11 -2.86
CA ASP A 160 -1.56 -33.97 -3.93
C ASP A 160 -0.71 -35.11 -3.33
N PRO A 161 -1.19 -36.37 -3.37
CA PRO A 161 -0.44 -37.52 -2.86
C PRO A 161 0.82 -37.83 -3.65
N SER A 162 0.94 -37.32 -4.88
CA SER A 162 2.10 -37.55 -5.75
C SER A 162 3.24 -36.57 -5.50
N ASN A 163 2.94 -35.43 -4.85
CA ASN A 163 3.86 -34.34 -4.63
C ASN A 163 4.18 -34.19 -3.14
N ILE A 164 4.93 -35.16 -2.62
CA ILE A 164 5.39 -35.18 -1.23
C ILE A 164 6.91 -35.23 -1.20
N ARG A 165 7.53 -34.30 -0.48
CA ARG A 165 8.99 -34.26 -0.31
C ARG A 165 9.40 -34.07 1.15
N PRO A 166 10.43 -34.78 1.64
CA PRO A 166 11.00 -34.50 2.95
C PRO A 166 11.71 -33.15 2.94
N VAL A 167 11.52 -32.37 4.01
CA VAL A 167 12.16 -31.06 4.19
C VAL A 167 13.49 -31.24 4.94
N SER A 168 14.56 -30.69 4.38
CA SER A 168 15.88 -30.72 5.01
C SER A 168 15.94 -29.85 6.27
N MET A 169 16.78 -30.19 7.25
CA MET A 169 16.90 -29.45 8.52
C MET A 169 17.22 -27.95 8.30
N ASP A 170 18.00 -27.62 7.28
CA ASP A 170 18.36 -26.25 6.92
C ASP A 170 17.18 -25.44 6.37
N GLU A 171 16.19 -26.12 5.78
CA GLU A 171 14.96 -25.51 5.29
C GLU A 171 13.90 -25.41 6.37
N GLN A 172 13.87 -26.34 7.34
CA GLN A 172 12.90 -26.32 8.44
C GLN A 172 12.97 -25.02 9.26
N THR A 173 14.18 -24.51 9.53
CA THR A 173 14.36 -23.23 10.23
C THR A 173 13.88 -22.05 9.38
N LYS A 174 14.13 -22.09 8.07
CA LYS A 174 13.62 -21.08 7.11
C LYS A 174 12.10 -21.12 6.97
N MET A 175 11.48 -22.28 7.24
CA MET A 175 10.02 -22.42 7.24
C MET A 175 9.36 -21.84 8.50
N LEU A 176 10.09 -21.78 9.61
CA LEU A 176 9.58 -21.15 10.83
C LEU A 176 9.99 -19.68 10.92
N THR A 177 10.91 -19.20 10.07
CA THR A 177 11.16 -17.77 9.91
C THR A 177 10.01 -17.13 9.17
N TRP A 178 9.08 -16.60 9.95
CA TRP A 178 8.07 -15.67 9.52
C TRP A 178 8.76 -14.38 9.07
N ALA A 179 8.94 -14.19 7.76
CA ALA A 179 9.10 -12.85 7.22
C ALA A 179 7.77 -12.15 7.53
N SER A 180 7.75 -11.31 8.57
CA SER A 180 6.54 -10.59 8.96
C SER A 180 5.90 -10.02 7.70
N PRO A 181 4.64 -10.40 7.35
CA PRO A 181 3.90 -9.60 6.42
C PRO A 181 3.92 -8.22 7.07
N TYR A 182 4.47 -7.31 6.28
CA TYR A 182 5.03 -6.03 6.66
C TYR A 182 4.31 -5.36 7.83
N ARG A 183 5.02 -5.01 8.93
CA ARG A 183 4.39 -4.31 10.05
C ARG A 183 4.06 -2.87 9.61
N PRO A 184 2.86 -2.35 9.88
CA PRO A 184 2.58 -0.94 9.66
C PRO A 184 3.55 -0.12 10.51
N GLU A 185 4.32 0.72 9.84
CA GLU A 185 5.21 1.70 10.47
C GLU A 185 4.52 3.06 10.46
N ASP A 186 4.80 3.86 11.49
CA ASP A 186 4.32 5.24 11.53
C ASP A 186 5.00 6.06 10.43
N GLN A 187 4.31 7.06 9.91
CA GLN A 187 4.79 7.96 8.87
C GLN A 187 5.20 7.26 7.57
N LYS A 188 4.55 6.14 7.26
CA LYS A 188 4.83 5.36 6.05
C LYS A 188 3.80 5.61 4.96
N TRP A 189 4.26 5.77 3.71
CA TRP A 189 3.38 5.85 2.54
C TRP A 189 2.79 4.49 2.18
N VAL A 190 1.50 4.51 1.84
CA VAL A 190 0.70 3.35 1.45
C VAL A 190 -0.14 3.71 0.23
N GLN A 191 -0.55 2.70 -0.53
CA GLN A 191 -1.40 2.90 -1.70
C GLN A 191 -2.72 2.18 -1.53
N VAL A 192 -3.82 2.84 -1.86
CA VAL A 192 -5.15 2.25 -1.79
C VAL A 192 -5.34 1.26 -2.93
N HIS A 193 -5.71 0.02 -2.59
CA HIS A 193 -5.98 -1.06 -3.56
C HIS A 193 -7.38 -1.69 -3.37
N ASP A 194 -8.23 -1.03 -2.60
CA ASP A 194 -9.55 -1.53 -2.28
C ASP A 194 -10.49 -1.55 -3.49
N LYS A 195 -11.28 -2.63 -3.59
CA LYS A 195 -12.26 -2.85 -4.67
C LYS A 195 -13.70 -2.50 -4.27
N ARG A 196 -13.96 -2.23 -2.99
CA ARG A 196 -15.29 -1.88 -2.47
C ARG A 196 -15.76 -0.54 -3.05
N ALA A 197 -17.08 -0.40 -3.27
CA ALA A 197 -17.67 0.78 -3.89
C ALA A 197 -17.31 2.11 -3.18
N LYS A 198 -17.27 2.10 -1.83
CA LYS A 198 -16.86 3.24 -0.99
C LYS A 198 -15.45 3.77 -1.33
N TRP A 199 -14.53 2.85 -1.65
CA TRP A 199 -13.10 3.13 -1.80
C TRP A 199 -12.62 3.12 -3.26
N LYS A 200 -13.46 2.67 -4.20
CA LYS A 200 -13.16 2.61 -5.63
C LYS A 200 -12.62 3.93 -6.20
N LYS A 201 -13.11 5.06 -5.71
CA LYS A 201 -12.67 6.41 -6.12
C LYS A 201 -11.27 6.80 -5.63
N TYR A 202 -10.74 6.12 -4.62
CA TYR A 202 -9.40 6.34 -4.08
C TYR A 202 -8.40 5.31 -4.61
N LYS A 203 -8.81 4.42 -5.52
CA LYS A 203 -7.94 3.34 -6.02
C LYS A 203 -6.71 3.93 -6.70
N GLY A 204 -5.53 3.56 -6.21
CA GLY A 204 -4.24 4.06 -6.71
C GLY A 204 -3.74 5.31 -6.00
N ASP A 205 -4.57 5.96 -5.18
CA ASP A 205 -4.18 7.14 -4.40
C ASP A 205 -3.17 6.76 -3.31
N THR A 206 -2.29 7.71 -3.02
CA THR A 206 -1.30 7.57 -1.95
C THR A 206 -1.85 8.10 -0.64
N GLY A 207 -1.67 7.32 0.44
CA GLY A 207 -2.01 7.69 1.81
C GLY A 207 -0.80 7.65 2.73
N LEU A 208 -0.90 8.34 3.87
CA LEU A 208 0.11 8.34 4.92
C LEU A 208 -0.41 7.57 6.14
N LEU A 209 0.35 6.58 6.61
CA LEU A 209 0.07 5.91 7.89
C LEU A 209 0.45 6.80 9.05
N VAL A 210 -0.47 6.93 10.00
CA VAL A 210 -0.32 7.72 11.22
C VAL A 210 -0.69 6.86 12.41
N LYS A 211 0.27 6.66 13.32
CA LYS A 211 0.07 5.90 14.55
C LYS A 211 -0.77 6.67 15.55
N ARG A 212 -1.69 5.97 16.21
CA ARG A 212 -2.51 6.45 17.32
C ARG A 212 -2.45 5.47 18.48
N LYS A 213 -3.06 5.86 19.61
CA LYS A 213 -3.09 5.03 20.84
C LYS A 213 -3.81 3.69 20.61
N GLU A 214 -4.80 3.66 19.74
CA GLU A 214 -5.69 2.53 19.50
C GLU A 214 -5.40 1.77 18.20
N GLY A 215 -4.39 2.18 17.42
CA GLY A 215 -4.06 1.55 16.15
C GLY A 215 -3.43 2.50 15.14
N PHE A 216 -3.51 2.15 13.86
CA PHE A 216 -3.05 2.97 12.75
C PHE A 216 -4.22 3.56 11.98
N LEU A 217 -4.09 4.83 11.61
CA LEU A 217 -5.00 5.52 10.71
C LEU A 217 -4.26 5.83 9.41
N VAL A 218 -4.98 5.80 8.30
CA VAL A 218 -4.51 6.28 7.00
C VAL A 218 -5.06 7.69 6.79
N GLY A 219 -4.15 8.64 6.58
CA GLY A 219 -4.48 9.96 6.05
C GLY A 219 -4.57 9.90 4.53
N LEU A 220 -5.72 10.22 3.97
CA LEU A 220 -5.97 10.30 2.52
C LEU A 220 -6.40 11.71 2.14
N ILE A 221 -5.98 12.17 0.96
CA ILE A 221 -6.49 13.42 0.40
C ILE A 221 -7.94 13.17 -0.07
N PRO A 222 -8.93 13.94 0.41
CA PRO A 222 -10.32 13.70 0.04
C PRO A 222 -10.61 13.89 -1.44
N ARG A 223 -11.57 13.10 -1.94
CA ARG A 223 -12.23 13.30 -3.23
C ARG A 223 -13.70 13.61 -3.01
N ILE A 224 -14.03 14.91 -2.93
CA ILE A 224 -15.38 15.42 -2.62
C ILE A 224 -15.95 16.05 -3.89
N GLY A 225 -16.87 15.34 -4.55
CA GLY A 225 -17.56 15.79 -5.75
C GLY A 225 -18.68 14.84 -6.14
N LYS A 226 -19.40 15.19 -7.20
CA LYS A 226 -20.44 14.32 -7.80
C LYS A 226 -19.89 13.40 -8.90
N GLU A 227 -18.68 13.69 -9.37
CA GLU A 227 -18.01 12.93 -10.42
C GLU A 227 -17.62 11.52 -9.92
N SER A 228 -17.42 10.60 -10.87
CA SER A 228 -16.99 9.22 -10.57
C SER A 228 -15.61 9.18 -9.88
N CYS A 229 -14.72 10.11 -10.24
CA CYS A 229 -13.41 10.29 -9.64
C CYS A 229 -13.11 11.79 -9.45
N PRO A 230 -13.67 12.44 -8.41
CA PRO A 230 -13.46 13.85 -8.16
C PRO A 230 -11.97 14.15 -7.94
N PRO A 231 -11.49 15.36 -8.25
CA PRO A 231 -10.10 15.74 -8.01
C PRO A 231 -9.74 15.61 -6.53
N GLN A 232 -8.48 15.25 -6.28
CA GLN A 232 -7.91 15.28 -4.94
C GLN A 232 -7.76 16.73 -4.49
N ALA A 233 -8.38 17.07 -3.37
CA ALA A 233 -8.24 18.39 -2.77
C ALA A 233 -8.39 18.28 -1.27
N LEU A 234 -7.61 19.09 -0.55
CA LEU A 234 -7.84 19.29 0.88
C LEU A 234 -9.25 19.84 1.09
N ALA A 235 -9.88 19.42 2.18
CA ALA A 235 -11.22 19.85 2.56
C ALA A 235 -11.20 20.62 3.89
N PRO A 236 -10.58 21.81 4.01
CA PRO A 236 -10.50 22.51 5.30
C PRO A 236 -11.87 22.71 5.93
N HIS A 237 -11.93 22.61 7.27
CA HIS A 237 -13.20 22.71 8.00
C HIS A 237 -14.01 23.95 7.62
N ASP A 238 -13.36 25.11 7.52
CA ASP A 238 -14.02 26.39 7.25
C ASP A 238 -14.65 26.43 5.86
N ASP A 239 -14.00 25.82 4.86
CA ASP A 239 -14.51 25.77 3.49
C ASP A 239 -15.61 24.73 3.34
N MET A 240 -15.52 23.63 4.10
CA MET A 240 -16.58 22.64 4.20
C MET A 240 -17.85 23.21 4.85
N VAL A 241 -17.70 24.00 5.91
CA VAL A 241 -18.82 24.69 6.56
C VAL A 241 -19.46 25.72 5.65
N LYS A 242 -18.66 26.53 4.92
CA LYS A 242 -19.18 27.49 3.93
C LYS A 242 -19.95 26.79 2.81
N THR A 243 -19.44 25.67 2.30
CA THR A 243 -20.00 24.97 1.13
C THR A 243 -21.22 24.13 1.48
N PHE A 244 -21.21 23.40 2.60
CA PHE A 244 -22.23 22.40 2.94
C PHE A 244 -23.11 22.79 4.14
N GLY A 245 -22.71 23.81 4.90
CA GLY A 245 -23.41 24.30 6.09
C GLY A 245 -23.08 23.55 7.38
N VAL A 246 -23.19 24.27 8.50
CA VAL A 246 -22.87 23.79 9.87
C VAL A 246 -23.68 22.54 10.26
N CYS A 247 -24.89 22.37 9.73
CA CYS A 247 -25.74 21.22 10.07
C CYS A 247 -25.20 19.89 9.51
N LYS A 248 -24.42 19.93 8.42
CA LYS A 248 -23.86 18.73 7.76
C LYS A 248 -22.42 18.42 8.19
N VAL A 249 -21.74 19.40 8.77
CA VAL A 249 -20.35 19.31 9.22
C VAL A 249 -20.33 19.38 10.75
N LYS A 250 -20.13 18.23 11.40
CA LYS A 250 -20.13 18.16 12.86
C LYS A 250 -18.70 18.26 13.38
N ALA A 251 -18.37 19.35 14.08
CA ALA A 251 -17.06 19.50 14.71
C ALA A 251 -16.89 18.56 15.91
N LEU A 252 -15.71 17.95 16.04
CA LEU A 252 -15.24 17.28 17.25
C LEU A 252 -14.19 18.15 17.92
N GLU A 253 -14.64 18.89 18.94
CA GLU A 253 -13.80 19.85 19.68
C GLU A 253 -12.59 19.20 20.36
N VAL A 254 -12.70 17.92 20.74
CA VAL A 254 -11.68 17.22 21.53
C VAL A 254 -10.37 16.97 20.74
N GLN A 255 -10.39 17.01 19.41
CA GLN A 255 -9.22 16.62 18.59
C GLN A 255 -8.95 17.50 17.37
N LYS A 256 -9.57 18.68 17.25
CA LYS A 256 -9.48 19.52 16.03
C LYS A 256 -9.83 18.70 14.78
N ARG A 257 -10.93 17.96 14.84
CA ARG A 257 -11.42 17.10 13.76
C ARG A 257 -12.88 17.44 13.48
N TYR A 258 -13.38 17.03 12.34
CA TYR A 258 -14.80 17.13 12.03
C TYR A 258 -15.30 15.89 11.30
N ILE A 259 -16.59 15.61 11.42
CA ILE A 259 -17.27 14.54 10.70
C ILE A 259 -18.10 15.15 9.57
N PHE A 260 -17.93 14.58 8.38
CA PHE A 260 -18.74 14.86 7.20
C PHE A 260 -19.07 13.55 6.49
N LYS A 261 -20.35 13.32 6.17
CA LYS A 261 -20.82 12.07 5.55
C LYS A 261 -20.30 10.79 6.24
N LYS A 262 -20.39 10.73 7.57
CA LYS A 262 -19.89 9.61 8.42
C LYS A 262 -18.37 9.35 8.34
N CYS A 263 -17.60 10.21 7.67
CA CYS A 263 -16.15 10.12 7.58
C CYS A 263 -15.51 11.17 8.49
N THR A 264 -14.35 10.84 9.08
CA THR A 264 -13.62 11.74 9.98
C THR A 264 -12.53 12.46 9.23
N TYR A 265 -12.40 13.77 9.42
CA TYR A 265 -11.41 14.61 8.77
C TYR A 265 -10.60 15.41 9.80
N THR A 266 -9.38 15.77 9.45
CA THR A 266 -8.58 16.76 10.20
C THR A 266 -9.08 18.18 9.95
N GLN A 267 -8.66 19.15 10.76
CA GLN A 267 -9.03 20.56 10.56
C GLN A 267 -8.51 21.12 9.23
N GLU A 268 -7.34 20.64 8.78
CA GLU A 268 -6.71 20.95 7.49
C GLU A 268 -7.39 20.26 6.31
N GLY A 269 -8.30 19.31 6.58
CA GLY A 269 -9.12 18.67 5.57
C GLY A 269 -8.57 17.37 5.00
N ILE A 270 -7.74 16.63 5.73
CA ILE A 270 -7.34 15.27 5.35
C ILE A 270 -8.38 14.27 5.88
N LEU A 271 -8.76 13.30 5.06
CA LEU A 271 -9.62 12.18 5.45
C LEU A 271 -8.82 11.17 6.29
N LEU A 272 -9.32 10.84 7.47
CA LEU A 272 -8.74 9.83 8.35
C LEU A 272 -9.58 8.55 8.30
N VAL A 273 -8.93 7.44 7.93
CA VAL A 273 -9.56 6.13 7.78
C VAL A 273 -8.83 5.11 8.66
N PRO A 274 -9.51 4.33 9.51
CA PRO A 274 -8.90 3.19 10.19
C PRO A 274 -8.34 2.20 9.17
N ILE A 275 -7.16 1.62 9.45
CA ILE A 275 -6.53 0.68 8.52
C ILE A 275 -7.42 -0.53 8.20
N ASP A 276 -8.27 -0.93 9.14
CA ASP A 276 -9.20 -2.06 9.01
C ASP A 276 -10.36 -1.77 8.03
N GLU A 277 -10.66 -0.49 7.77
CA GLU A 277 -11.74 -0.11 6.88
C GLU A 277 -11.35 -0.14 5.41
N ILE A 278 -10.06 -0.26 5.06
CA ILE A 278 -9.55 -0.05 3.69
C ILE A 278 -8.42 -1.02 3.33
N ASP A 279 -8.48 -1.61 2.12
CA ASP A 279 -7.39 -2.46 1.63
C ASP A 279 -6.24 -1.63 1.08
N LEU A 280 -5.04 -1.87 1.62
CA LEU A 280 -3.83 -1.11 1.32
C LEU A 280 -2.70 -2.00 0.83
N ILE A 281 -1.89 -1.46 -0.08
CA ILE A 281 -0.57 -1.99 -0.38
C ILE A 281 0.42 -1.25 0.52
N ILE A 282 1.15 -2.00 1.33
CA ILE A 282 2.14 -1.48 2.29
C ILE A 282 3.53 -2.02 1.89
N THR A 283 4.15 -1.44 0.86
CA THR A 283 5.51 -1.78 0.42
C THR A 283 6.47 -0.62 0.64
N SER A 284 7.78 -0.86 0.64
CA SER A 284 8.80 0.19 0.85
C SER A 284 8.97 1.13 -0.35
N GLU A 285 8.38 0.80 -1.49
CA GLU A 285 8.60 1.48 -2.77
C GLU A 285 7.52 2.51 -3.12
N ILE A 286 6.42 2.50 -2.37
CA ILE A 286 5.32 3.43 -2.57
C ILE A 286 5.77 4.81 -2.14
N LEU A 287 5.63 5.76 -3.06
CA LEU A 287 5.86 7.17 -2.83
C LEU A 287 4.70 7.95 -3.46
N PRO A 288 4.27 9.04 -2.83
CA PRO A 288 3.28 9.93 -3.41
C PRO A 288 3.82 10.53 -4.70
N CYS A 289 2.91 10.90 -5.61
CA CYS A 289 3.32 11.82 -6.68
C CYS A 289 3.64 13.20 -6.08
N TYR A 290 4.39 14.03 -6.82
CA TYR A 290 4.80 15.34 -6.31
C TYR A 290 3.60 16.21 -5.88
N HIS A 291 2.51 16.18 -6.65
CA HIS A 291 1.29 16.91 -6.32
C HIS A 291 0.63 16.41 -5.02
N GLU A 292 0.47 15.10 -4.86
CA GLU A 292 -0.03 14.51 -3.60
C GLU A 292 0.88 14.88 -2.43
N PHE A 293 2.20 14.82 -2.63
CA PHE A 293 3.18 15.18 -1.60
C PHE A 293 3.04 16.64 -1.13
N LEU A 294 2.86 17.59 -2.06
CA LEU A 294 2.64 19.00 -1.72
C LEU A 294 1.37 19.17 -0.87
N LEU A 295 0.29 18.49 -1.24
CA LEU A 295 -0.96 18.52 -0.47
C LEU A 295 -0.78 18.00 0.97
N PHE A 296 0.11 17.02 1.19
CA PHE A 296 0.47 16.58 2.54
C PHE A 296 1.40 17.56 3.27
N CYS A 297 2.25 18.31 2.57
CA CYS A 297 3.15 19.30 3.17
C CYS A 297 2.42 20.45 3.85
N ASP A 298 1.23 20.80 3.35
CA ASP A 298 0.36 21.82 3.93
C ASP A 298 -0.33 21.37 5.23
N THR A 299 -0.02 20.16 5.72
CA THR A 299 -0.72 19.56 6.86
C THR A 299 0.21 19.16 7.99
N LEU A 300 -0.36 19.13 9.21
CA LEU A 300 0.37 18.74 10.42
C LEU A 300 0.54 17.21 10.58
N LEU A 301 0.07 16.41 9.62
CA LEU A 301 0.18 14.96 9.69
C LEU A 301 1.56 14.45 9.31
N LEU A 302 2.27 15.19 8.45
CA LEU A 302 3.57 14.79 7.92
C LEU A 302 4.69 15.33 8.80
N GLU A 303 5.46 14.44 9.41
CA GLU A 303 6.62 14.81 10.21
C GLU A 303 7.75 15.37 9.35
N GLU A 304 8.54 16.31 9.89
CA GLU A 304 9.59 16.99 9.14
C GLU A 304 10.66 16.03 8.57
N ALA A 305 11.06 15.01 9.35
CA ALA A 305 12.02 14.01 8.90
C ALA A 305 11.48 13.21 7.71
N THR A 306 10.22 12.77 7.79
CA THR A 306 9.54 12.05 6.70
C THR A 306 9.34 12.94 5.49
N ARG A 307 9.02 14.22 5.69
CA ARG A 307 8.87 15.22 4.64
C ARG A 307 10.14 15.37 3.82
N LEU A 308 11.29 15.60 4.48
CA LEU A 308 12.58 15.79 3.79
C LEU A 308 13.02 14.52 3.04
N LYS A 309 12.83 13.35 3.67
CA LYS A 309 13.12 12.06 3.04
C LYS A 309 12.25 11.82 1.80
N THR A 310 10.95 12.05 1.94
CA THR A 310 9.99 11.85 0.84
C THR A 310 10.26 12.81 -0.31
N LEU A 311 10.50 14.10 -0.02
CA LEU A 311 10.83 15.09 -1.04
C LEU A 311 12.05 14.67 -1.84
N SER A 312 13.12 14.24 -1.15
CA SER A 312 14.34 13.78 -1.81
C SER A 312 14.07 12.60 -2.75
N GLN A 313 13.29 11.60 -2.29
CA GLN A 313 12.96 10.42 -3.10
C GLN A 313 12.01 10.74 -4.27
N VAL A 314 11.05 11.67 -4.08
CA VAL A 314 10.15 12.12 -5.14
C VAL A 314 10.91 12.88 -6.22
N LEU A 315 11.81 13.79 -5.82
CA LEU A 315 12.66 14.52 -6.75
C LEU A 315 13.66 13.60 -7.45
N GLN A 316 14.25 12.64 -6.74
CA GLN A 316 15.12 11.62 -7.32
C GLN A 316 14.42 10.85 -8.45
N LYS A 317 13.16 10.42 -8.24
CA LYS A 317 12.36 9.73 -9.26
C LYS A 317 12.08 10.57 -10.51
N ARG A 318 12.21 11.90 -10.42
CA ARG A 318 11.97 12.84 -11.52
C ARG A 318 13.22 13.15 -12.33
N LEU A 319 14.42 12.92 -11.78
CA LEU A 319 15.67 13.17 -12.46
C LEU A 319 16.07 11.98 -13.34
N GLN A 320 16.47 12.26 -14.57
CA GLN A 320 17.01 11.29 -15.51
C GLN A 320 18.46 11.62 -15.88
N LEU A 321 19.20 10.61 -16.33
CA LEU A 321 20.53 10.81 -16.86
C LEU A 321 20.48 11.77 -18.05
N GLN A 322 21.45 12.67 -18.13
CA GLN A 322 21.57 13.73 -19.15
C GLN A 322 20.55 14.87 -19.04
N ASP A 323 19.68 14.88 -18.02
CA ASP A 323 18.80 16.02 -17.77
C ASP A 323 19.63 17.29 -17.55
N GLN A 324 19.15 18.39 -18.12
CA GLN A 324 19.68 19.72 -17.86
C GLN A 324 19.05 20.26 -16.60
N VAL A 325 19.87 20.60 -15.62
CA VAL A 325 19.44 21.11 -14.33
C VAL A 325 20.15 22.42 -14.00
N LYS A 326 19.56 23.22 -13.12
CA LYS A 326 20.13 24.44 -12.57
C LYS A 326 20.34 24.24 -11.08
N VAL A 327 21.52 24.61 -10.60
CA VAL A 327 21.80 24.67 -9.17
C VAL A 327 21.11 25.91 -8.60
N ILE A 328 20.26 25.73 -7.59
CA ILE A 328 19.44 26.81 -7.01
C ILE A 328 20.00 27.34 -5.68
N ARG A 329 20.90 26.61 -5.03
CA ARG A 329 21.49 26.98 -3.72
C ARG A 329 23.00 26.66 -3.69
N GLY A 330 23.72 27.23 -2.72
CA GLY A 330 25.15 26.99 -2.53
C GLY A 330 26.06 27.88 -3.41
N GLU A 331 27.34 27.55 -3.44
CA GLU A 331 28.38 28.35 -4.14
C GLU A 331 28.27 28.33 -5.66
N PHE A 332 27.60 27.31 -6.20
CA PHE A 332 27.31 27.16 -7.63
C PHE A 332 25.88 27.60 -7.99
N ALA A 333 25.18 28.32 -7.10
CA ALA A 333 23.83 28.81 -7.38
C ALA A 333 23.78 29.63 -8.69
N GLY A 334 22.81 29.29 -9.53
CA GLY A 334 22.61 29.87 -10.87
C GLY A 334 23.32 29.12 -12.00
N VAL A 335 24.23 28.20 -11.68
CA VAL A 335 24.99 27.44 -12.68
C VAL A 335 24.14 26.30 -13.27
N LEU A 336 24.28 26.08 -14.58
CA LEU A 336 23.68 24.96 -15.29
C LEU A 336 24.59 23.74 -15.25
N GLY A 337 23.99 22.58 -14.99
CA GLY A 337 24.63 21.28 -14.98
C GLY A 337 23.88 20.24 -15.79
N GLU A 338 24.58 19.18 -16.14
CA GLU A 338 24.03 17.97 -16.76
C GLU A 338 24.11 16.82 -15.75
N VAL A 339 23.02 16.08 -15.58
CA VAL A 339 22.96 14.93 -14.67
C VAL A 339 23.82 13.78 -15.21
N VAL A 340 24.86 13.40 -14.47
CA VAL A 340 25.77 12.28 -14.82
C VAL A 340 25.36 11.00 -14.10
N GLU A 341 24.91 11.11 -12.86
CA GLU A 341 24.51 9.98 -12.03
C GLU A 341 23.48 10.47 -11.00
N VAL A 342 22.47 9.62 -10.72
CA VAL A 342 21.43 9.91 -9.72
C VAL A 342 21.60 8.93 -8.57
N GLY A 343 22.08 9.41 -7.43
CA GLY A 343 22.16 8.68 -6.17
C GLY A 343 20.88 8.84 -5.34
N ASN A 344 20.88 8.31 -4.11
CA ASN A 344 19.70 8.33 -3.23
C ASN A 344 19.38 9.72 -2.64
N GLU A 345 20.40 10.49 -2.28
CA GLU A 345 20.25 11.83 -1.66
C GLU A 345 21.05 12.91 -2.40
N GLU A 346 21.94 12.49 -3.30
CA GLU A 346 22.83 13.35 -4.07
C GLU A 346 22.74 13.01 -5.56
N VAL A 347 22.97 14.02 -6.39
CA VAL A 347 23.08 13.90 -7.84
C VAL A 347 24.47 14.37 -8.26
N LEU A 348 25.12 13.59 -9.12
CA LEU A 348 26.39 13.97 -9.69
C LEU A 348 26.15 14.84 -10.92
N LEU A 349 26.54 16.11 -10.85
CA LEU A 349 26.39 17.04 -11.97
C LEU A 349 27.73 17.31 -12.64
N ARG A 350 27.73 17.30 -13.98
CA ARG A 350 28.77 17.94 -14.78
C ARG A 350 28.38 19.38 -14.98
N LEU A 351 29.19 20.32 -14.50
CA LEU A 351 29.02 21.75 -14.70
C LEU A 351 29.92 22.23 -15.86
N PRO A 352 29.39 22.40 -17.09
CA PRO A 352 30.24 22.63 -18.25
C PRO A 352 30.95 23.99 -18.22
N SER A 353 30.35 25.00 -17.58
CA SER A 353 30.93 26.36 -17.51
C SER A 353 32.12 26.46 -16.56
N GLN A 354 32.27 25.52 -15.63
CA GLN A 354 33.38 25.42 -14.67
C GLN A 354 34.32 24.26 -15.01
N ASN A 355 33.91 23.37 -15.92
CA ASN A 355 34.60 22.13 -16.26
C ASN A 355 34.85 21.23 -15.03
N ILE A 356 33.84 21.14 -14.15
CA ILE A 356 33.87 20.35 -12.91
C ILE A 356 32.77 19.30 -12.93
N VAL A 357 33.03 18.15 -12.30
CA VAL A 357 32.01 17.17 -11.94
C VAL A 357 31.98 17.08 -10.42
N ALA A 358 30.83 17.37 -9.81
CA ALA A 358 30.69 17.42 -8.36
C ALA A 358 29.33 16.88 -7.90
N PRO A 359 29.25 16.29 -6.70
CA PRO A 359 27.99 15.88 -6.10
C PRO A 359 27.24 17.10 -5.56
N PHE A 360 25.92 17.10 -5.74
CA PHE A 360 25.00 18.12 -5.23
C PHE A 360 23.85 17.43 -4.51
N SER A 361 23.31 18.06 -3.46
CA SER A 361 22.07 17.56 -2.87
C SER A 361 20.94 17.65 -3.90
N ILE A 362 20.07 16.65 -3.96
CA ILE A 362 18.89 16.67 -4.84
C ILE A 362 17.99 17.89 -4.55
N LEU A 363 18.04 18.43 -3.32
CA LEU A 363 17.30 19.63 -2.91
C LEU A 363 17.91 20.95 -3.41
N GLU A 364 19.13 20.92 -3.95
CA GLU A 364 19.87 22.09 -4.43
C GLU A 364 19.81 22.23 -5.95
N VAL A 365 19.11 21.32 -6.63
CA VAL A 365 19.04 21.26 -8.08
C VAL A 365 17.59 21.31 -8.54
N CYS A 366 17.37 21.84 -9.73
CA CYS A 366 16.07 21.78 -10.36
C CYS A 366 16.14 21.61 -11.88
N PRO A 367 15.11 21.06 -12.52
CA PRO A 367 15.04 21.02 -13.98
C PRO A 367 15.21 22.40 -14.59
N HIS A 368 16.08 22.51 -15.60
CA HIS A 368 16.28 23.74 -16.34
C HIS A 368 15.67 23.62 -17.73
N PHE A 369 14.76 24.55 -18.05
CA PHE A 369 14.15 24.68 -19.36
C PHE A 369 14.62 25.95 -20.06
N LYS A 370 14.75 25.87 -21.38
CA LYS A 370 15.07 26.97 -22.28
C LYS A 370 13.94 27.18 -23.26
N VAL A 371 13.82 28.43 -23.73
CA VAL A 371 12.91 28.75 -24.84
C VAL A 371 13.30 27.92 -26.06
N GLY A 372 12.32 27.20 -26.62
CA GLY A 372 12.51 26.26 -27.72
C GLY A 372 12.65 24.80 -27.29
N ASP A 373 12.65 24.48 -26.00
CA ASP A 373 12.62 23.08 -25.54
C ASP A 373 11.25 22.45 -25.78
N HIS A 374 11.22 21.18 -26.16
CA HIS A 374 9.99 20.40 -26.28
C HIS A 374 9.74 19.65 -24.96
N VAL A 375 8.60 19.93 -24.34
CA VAL A 375 8.24 19.44 -23.00
C VAL A 375 6.85 18.80 -23.02
N ALA A 376 6.61 17.81 -22.16
CA ALA A 376 5.29 17.25 -21.94
C ALA A 376 4.80 17.54 -20.53
N VAL A 377 3.55 17.91 -20.34
CA VAL A 377 3.02 18.13 -19.00
C VAL A 377 2.80 16.77 -18.34
N THR A 378 3.45 16.52 -17.21
CA THR A 378 3.41 15.20 -16.57
C THR A 378 2.28 15.07 -15.54
N HIS A 379 1.80 16.21 -15.02
CA HIS A 379 0.81 16.29 -13.95
C HIS A 379 -0.08 17.55 -14.10
N GLY A 380 -1.26 17.55 -13.48
CA GLY A 380 -2.21 18.67 -13.52
C GLY A 380 -3.27 18.55 -14.62
N GLU A 381 -4.11 19.58 -14.78
CA GLU A 381 -5.22 19.63 -15.75
C GLU A 381 -4.75 19.42 -17.20
N HIS A 382 -3.51 19.82 -17.48
CA HIS A 382 -2.90 19.68 -18.80
C HIS A 382 -2.01 18.45 -18.94
N LYS A 383 -2.11 17.46 -18.06
CA LYS A 383 -1.34 16.21 -18.17
C LYS A 383 -1.50 15.57 -19.55
N GLY A 384 -0.38 15.18 -20.15
CA GLY A 384 -0.32 14.55 -21.47
C GLY A 384 -0.14 15.52 -22.63
N PHE A 385 -0.39 16.81 -22.44
CA PHE A 385 -0.12 17.80 -23.48
C PHE A 385 1.39 17.96 -23.69
N LYS A 386 1.82 17.86 -24.95
CA LYS A 386 3.18 18.14 -25.38
C LYS A 386 3.24 19.50 -26.07
N GLY A 387 4.34 20.22 -25.91
CA GLY A 387 4.47 21.53 -26.50
C GLY A 387 5.88 22.10 -26.42
N TRP A 388 6.02 23.32 -26.94
CA TRP A 388 7.30 24.02 -27.00
C TRP A 388 7.33 25.14 -25.97
N VAL A 389 8.40 25.25 -25.21
CA VAL A 389 8.60 26.35 -24.25
C VAL A 389 8.78 27.66 -25.01
N MET A 390 7.86 28.59 -24.83
CA MET A 390 7.87 29.91 -25.48
C MET A 390 8.52 30.98 -24.59
N PHE A 391 8.27 30.91 -23.28
CA PHE A 391 8.83 31.83 -22.30
C PHE A 391 9.19 31.07 -21.02
N VAL A 392 10.30 31.50 -20.41
CA VAL A 392 10.75 31.01 -19.10
C VAL A 392 10.86 32.23 -18.20
N TYR A 393 9.92 32.35 -17.25
CA TYR A 393 9.98 33.26 -16.12
C TYR A 393 10.63 32.53 -14.93
N ALA A 394 11.00 33.28 -13.88
CA ALA A 394 11.79 32.77 -12.75
C ALA A 394 11.29 31.42 -12.20
N ASP A 395 9.97 31.27 -12.12
CA ASP A 395 9.23 30.14 -11.59
C ASP A 395 8.11 29.69 -12.54
N THR A 396 8.03 30.17 -13.79
CA THR A 396 6.88 29.87 -14.65
C THR A 396 7.30 29.66 -16.09
N LEU A 397 6.91 28.54 -16.69
CA LEU A 397 7.06 28.21 -18.11
C LEU A 397 5.77 28.56 -18.84
N VAL A 398 5.87 29.15 -20.02
CA VAL A 398 4.73 29.26 -20.94
C VAL A 398 4.98 28.28 -22.08
N VAL A 399 4.10 27.30 -22.22
CA VAL A 399 4.22 26.24 -23.23
C VAL A 399 3.18 26.44 -24.31
N HIS A 400 3.62 26.42 -25.57
CA HIS A 400 2.73 26.38 -26.73
C HIS A 400 2.41 24.93 -27.06
N ILE A 401 1.15 24.56 -26.84
CA ILE A 401 0.62 23.24 -27.20
C ILE A 401 0.23 23.27 -28.67
N ALA A 402 0.88 22.45 -29.49
CA ALA A 402 0.42 22.26 -30.86
C ALA A 402 -0.87 21.41 -30.81
N PRO A 403 -1.97 21.84 -31.44
CA PRO A 403 -3.14 20.98 -31.55
C PRO A 403 -2.75 19.75 -32.38
N GLU A 404 -2.81 18.56 -31.78
CA GLU A 404 -2.87 17.33 -32.57
C GLU A 404 -4.07 17.46 -33.50
N LYS A 405 -3.84 17.23 -34.80
CA LYS A 405 -4.84 17.41 -35.84
C LYS A 405 -5.99 16.41 -35.66
N GLU A 406 -6.96 16.75 -34.81
CA GLU A 406 -8.38 16.41 -35.02
C GLU A 406 -9.25 17.63 -34.65
N ALA A 407 -9.55 18.39 -35.70
CA ALA A 407 -10.72 19.26 -35.86
C ALA A 407 -11.23 20.08 -34.65
N SER A 408 -10.52 21.15 -34.29
CA SER A 408 -11.13 22.44 -33.91
C SER A 408 -10.03 23.45 -33.60
N SER A 409 -9.93 24.49 -34.42
CA SER A 409 -8.96 25.57 -34.27
C SER A 409 -9.28 26.46 -33.07
N THR A 410 -8.65 26.17 -31.93
CA THR A 410 -8.45 27.13 -30.84
C THR A 410 -7.02 26.99 -30.32
N SER A 411 -6.18 28.00 -30.57
CA SER A 411 -4.86 28.12 -29.97
C SER A 411 -5.01 28.56 -28.51
N SER A 412 -4.47 27.79 -27.56
CA SER A 412 -4.37 28.17 -26.15
C SER A 412 -2.90 28.23 -25.72
N ALA A 413 -2.53 29.33 -25.07
CA ALA A 413 -1.26 29.45 -24.36
C ALA A 413 -1.49 29.05 -22.90
N ILE A 414 -0.64 28.19 -22.35
CA ILE A 414 -0.75 27.71 -20.97
C ILE A 414 0.48 28.15 -20.19
N SER A 415 0.25 28.84 -19.08
CA SER A 415 1.27 29.23 -18.10
C SER A 415 1.37 28.13 -17.05
N ILE A 416 2.59 27.72 -16.73
CA ILE A 416 2.93 26.54 -15.93
C ILE A 416 3.91 26.98 -14.83
N SER A 417 3.54 27.01 -13.56
CA SER A 417 4.44 27.49 -12.48
C SER A 417 5.21 26.36 -11.79
N ASN A 418 6.53 26.46 -11.80
CA ASN A 418 7.49 25.81 -10.91
C ASN A 418 7.64 26.62 -9.59
N GLU A 419 6.75 26.43 -8.61
CA GLU A 419 7.04 26.88 -7.24
C GLU A 419 7.82 25.79 -6.47
N PHE A 420 8.91 26.21 -5.81
CA PHE A 420 9.79 25.41 -4.94
C PHE A 420 9.43 25.55 -3.46
#